data_AF-A0AA51R5N0-F1
#
_entry.id   AF-A0AA51R5N0-F1
#
_cell.length_a   1.000
_cell.length_b   1.000
_cell.length_c   1.000
_cell.angle_alpha   90.00
_cell.angle_beta   90.00
_cell.angle_gamma   90.00
#
_symmetry.space_group_name_H-M   'P 1'
#
loop_
_entity.id
_entity.type
_entity.pdbx_description
1 polymer ?
#
loop_
_entity_poly.entity_id
_entity_poly.type
_entity_poly.pdbx_seq_one_letter_code
_entity_poly.pdbx_strand_id
1 'polypeptide(L)'
;MPDYHLEESNLVRLIVYGGVVDPAYSRLLMQKTGLPFTDILALDRVQKKLPLPDEMSKHLRLMGLIEGRKPNLHVSASIAEATGKKAEYILTRSLDDKHYEQLLLDYLNKFGRASRHDVDVFLMVKLGDALDEEQKKNRIANLLTKLRRSGKIRNSGSRKVPEWVLAEKDAE
;
A
#
# COMPACT_ATOMS: atom_id res chain seq x y z
N MET A 1 1.68 16.59 10.34
CA MET A 1 2.02 17.70 11.25
C MET A 1 3.35 18.33 10.85
N PRO A 2 3.63 19.61 11.17
CA PRO A 2 4.97 20.14 10.95
C PRO A 2 5.97 19.50 11.91
N ASP A 3 7.20 19.29 11.46
CA ASP A 3 8.29 18.81 12.29
C ASP A 3 9.13 19.98 12.84
N TYR A 4 9.54 19.84 14.10
CA TYR A 4 10.36 20.82 14.81
C TYR A 4 11.71 20.19 15.11
N HIS A 5 12.77 20.75 14.52
CA HIS A 5 14.14 20.39 14.88
C HIS A 5 14.71 21.45 15.81
N LEU A 6 15.18 21.00 16.99
CA LEU A 6 15.71 21.82 18.08
C LEU A 6 17.20 21.53 18.33
N GLU A 7 17.93 21.12 17.28
CA GLU A 7 19.34 20.71 17.39
C GLU A 7 20.27 21.88 17.73
N GLU A 8 19.85 23.11 17.45
CA GLU A 8 20.57 24.34 17.75
C GLU A 8 19.84 25.13 18.85
N SER A 9 20.56 25.53 19.89
CA SER A 9 19.99 26.18 21.09
C SER A 9 19.30 27.52 20.83
N ASN A 10 19.53 28.14 19.67
CA ASN A 10 18.97 29.45 19.30
C ASN A 10 18.19 29.43 17.97
N LEU A 11 17.93 28.27 17.38
CA LEU A 11 17.28 28.17 16.06
C LEU A 11 16.26 27.04 16.04
N VAL A 12 15.01 27.39 15.74
CA VAL A 12 13.92 26.42 15.57
C VAL A 12 13.65 26.26 14.09
N ARG A 13 13.92 25.07 13.54
CA ARG A 13 13.59 24.76 12.15
C ARG A 13 12.22 24.07 12.08
N LEU A 14 11.27 24.73 11.42
CA LEU A 14 9.93 24.21 11.15
C LEU A 14 9.88 23.63 9.72
N ILE A 15 9.51 22.36 9.60
CA ILE A 15 9.30 21.72 8.29
C ILE A 15 7.81 21.46 8.12
N VAL A 16 7.16 22.17 7.20
CA VAL A 16 5.76 21.97 6.83
C VAL A 16 5.69 21.15 5.54
N TYR A 17 5.20 19.92 5.62
CA TYR A 17 5.06 19.05 4.46
C TYR A 17 3.82 19.44 3.64
N GLY A 18 4.03 19.85 2.38
CA GLY A 18 2.98 20.31 1.46
C GLY A 18 2.18 19.21 0.75
N GLY A 19 1.96 18.05 1.39
CA GLY A 19 1.27 16.92 0.77
C GLY A 19 0.72 15.90 1.77
N VAL A 20 -0.23 15.07 1.32
CA VAL A 20 -0.82 14.00 2.14
C VAL A 20 0.17 12.83 2.18
N VAL A 21 0.91 12.70 3.28
CA VAL A 21 1.94 11.64 3.47
C VAL A 21 1.30 10.27 3.69
N ASP A 22 0.15 10.22 4.38
CA ASP A 22 -0.62 9.00 4.64
C ASP A 22 -2.12 9.37 4.70
N PRO A 23 -2.91 8.99 3.69
CA PRO A 23 -4.34 9.22 3.69
C PRO A 23 -5.09 8.55 4.84
N ALA A 24 -4.59 7.44 5.39
CA ALA A 24 -5.21 6.75 6.51
C ALA A 24 -5.12 7.58 7.79
N TYR A 25 -3.99 8.27 8.02
CA TYR A 25 -3.81 9.18 9.14
C TYR A 25 -4.78 10.37 9.07
N SER A 26 -4.86 11.06 7.93
CA SER A 26 -5.78 12.19 7.76
C SER A 26 -7.23 11.79 7.99
N ARG A 27 -7.64 10.60 7.51
CA ARG A 27 -9.00 10.08 7.72
C ARG A 27 -9.27 9.73 9.17
N LEU A 28 -8.31 9.12 9.87
CA LEU A 28 -8.43 8.79 11.28
C LEU A 28 -8.65 10.05 12.12
N LEU A 29 -7.91 11.13 11.86
CA LEU A 29 -8.10 12.42 12.55
C LEU A 29 -9.46 13.05 12.28
N MET A 30 -9.98 12.94 11.06
CA MET A 30 -11.32 13.42 10.71
C MET A 30 -12.43 12.61 11.41
N GLN A 31 -12.22 11.31 11.62
CA GLN A 31 -13.20 10.41 12.24
C GLN A 31 -13.21 10.47 13.77
N LYS A 32 -12.05 10.69 14.38
CA LYS A 32 -11.88 10.69 15.84
C LYS A 32 -11.37 12.06 16.31
N THR A 33 -12.28 13.03 16.26
CA THR A 33 -12.01 14.41 16.71
C THR A 33 -11.77 14.53 18.22
N GLY A 34 -12.10 13.50 18.99
CA GLY A 34 -11.85 13.42 20.45
C GLY A 34 -10.55 12.71 20.83
N LEU A 35 -9.65 12.43 19.88
CA LEU A 35 -8.36 11.82 20.22
C LEU A 35 -7.50 12.80 21.03
N PRO A 36 -6.86 12.34 22.11
CA PRO A 36 -5.90 13.17 22.81
C PRO A 36 -4.72 13.47 21.89
N PHE A 37 -4.17 14.67 22.04
CA PHE A 37 -3.05 15.16 21.24
C PHE A 37 -1.83 14.22 21.26
N THR A 38 -1.62 13.51 22.36
CA THR A 38 -0.56 12.50 22.51
C THR A 38 -0.70 11.35 21.52
N ASP A 39 -1.92 10.88 21.28
CA ASP A 39 -2.19 9.79 20.34
C ASP A 39 -2.06 10.30 18.89
N ILE A 40 -2.50 11.53 18.63
CA ILE A 40 -2.33 12.20 17.33
C ILE A 40 -0.84 12.29 16.97
N LEU A 41 -0.01 12.75 17.91
CA LEU A 41 1.43 12.87 17.70
C LEU A 41 2.10 11.50 17.50
N ALA A 42 1.63 10.47 18.22
CA ALA A 42 2.13 9.12 18.07
C ALA A 42 1.76 8.51 16.71
N LEU A 43 0.56 8.80 16.21
CA LEU A 43 0.12 8.39 14.88
C LEU A 43 0.87 9.13 13.76
N ASP A 44 1.19 10.41 13.93
CA ASP A 44 2.05 11.17 12.99
C ASP A 44 3.45 10.56 12.91
N ARG A 45 4.02 10.11 14.04
CA ARG A 45 5.29 9.37 14.06
C ARG A 45 5.21 8.04 13.33
N VAL A 46 4.11 7.30 13.48
CA VAL A 46 3.87 6.04 12.77
C VAL A 46 3.78 6.29 11.25
N GLN A 47 3.05 7.33 10.83
CA GLN A 47 2.97 7.77 9.44
C GLN A 47 4.36 8.09 8.85
N LYS A 48 5.21 8.75 9.64
CA LYS A 48 6.59 9.12 9.26
C LYS A 48 7.60 7.97 9.40
N LYS A 49 7.15 6.76 9.75
CA LYS A 49 7.98 5.56 10.02
C LYS A 49 9.07 5.82 11.09
N LEU A 50 8.79 6.72 12.03
CA LEU A 50 9.69 7.04 13.12
C LEU A 50 9.55 6.02 14.27
N PRO A 51 10.62 5.77 15.03
CA PRO A 51 10.58 4.88 16.17
C PRO A 51 9.59 5.43 17.23
N LEU A 52 8.73 4.54 17.72
CA LEU A 52 7.74 4.83 18.75
C LEU A 52 8.02 3.95 19.98
N PRO A 53 7.91 4.49 21.21
CA PRO A 53 8.00 3.68 22.42
C PRO A 53 7.01 2.52 22.43
N ASP A 54 7.45 1.37 22.96
CA ASP A 54 6.69 0.12 22.97
C ASP A 54 5.33 0.27 23.63
N GLU A 55 5.26 0.98 24.76
CA GLU A 55 4.03 1.24 25.49
C GLU A 55 3.01 2.03 24.66
N MET A 56 3.47 3.04 23.92
CA MET A 56 2.61 3.81 23.02
C MET A 56 2.13 2.97 21.84
N SER A 57 3.00 2.10 21.30
CA SER A 57 2.62 1.20 20.22
C SER A 57 1.57 0.18 20.66
N LYS A 58 1.68 -0.35 21.89
CA LYS A 58 0.68 -1.25 22.47
C LYS A 58 -0.64 -0.52 22.70
N HIS A 59 -0.60 0.70 23.24
CA HIS A 59 -1.78 1.53 23.47
C HIS A 59 -2.55 1.79 22.17
N LEU A 60 -1.87 2.29 21.14
CA LEU A 60 -2.48 2.55 19.83
C LEU A 60 -3.01 1.27 19.17
N ARG A 61 -2.36 0.13 19.39
CA ARG A 61 -2.80 -1.17 18.87
C ARG A 61 -4.03 -1.69 19.61
N LEU A 62 -4.11 -1.50 20.92
CA LEU A 62 -5.27 -1.83 21.75
C LEU A 62 -6.49 -1.01 21.33
N MET A 63 -6.27 0.28 21.02
CA MET A 63 -7.29 1.16 20.47
C MET A 63 -7.64 0.89 19.00
N GLY A 64 -6.95 -0.06 18.35
CA GLY A 64 -7.15 -0.39 16.94
C GLY A 64 -6.72 0.70 15.96
N LEU A 65 -5.95 1.70 16.41
CA LEU A 65 -5.54 2.85 15.58
C LEU A 65 -4.36 2.51 14.66
N ILE A 66 -3.58 1.47 14.99
CA ILE A 66 -2.44 1.02 14.19
C ILE A 66 -2.48 -0.50 13.95
N GLU A 67 -1.95 -0.91 12.80
CA GLU A 67 -1.82 -2.28 12.33
C GLU A 67 -0.38 -2.54 11.82
N GLY A 68 0.00 -3.82 11.68
CA GLY A 68 1.34 -4.22 11.22
C GLY A 68 2.21 -4.90 12.29
N ARG A 69 3.48 -5.16 11.93
CA ARG A 69 4.51 -5.76 12.79
C ARG A 69 5.74 -4.88 12.76
N LYS A 70 6.38 -4.64 13.91
CA LYS A 70 7.65 -3.91 13.96
C LYS A 70 8.65 -4.49 12.95
N PRO A 71 9.38 -3.65 12.19
CA PRO A 71 9.39 -2.18 12.22
C PRO A 71 8.31 -1.50 11.37
N ASN A 72 7.54 -2.25 10.58
CA ASN A 72 6.56 -1.72 9.62
C ASN A 72 5.16 -1.59 10.26
N LEU A 73 4.97 -0.52 11.01
CA LEU A 73 3.67 -0.12 11.56
C LEU A 73 2.96 0.84 10.59
N HIS A 74 1.65 0.69 10.47
CA HIS A 74 0.79 1.53 9.64
C HIS A 74 -0.47 1.91 10.40
N VAL A 75 -1.10 3.03 10.02
CA VAL A 75 -2.40 3.42 10.57
C VAL A 75 -3.47 2.45 10.07
N SER A 76 -4.35 2.01 10.98
CA SER A 76 -5.38 1.01 10.69
C SER A 76 -6.35 1.48 9.59
N ALA A 77 -6.55 0.64 8.58
CA ALA A 77 -7.45 0.91 7.47
C ALA A 77 -8.92 0.65 7.81
N SER A 78 -9.19 -0.18 8.83
CA SER A 78 -10.54 -0.63 9.19
C SER A 78 -11.37 0.46 9.87
N ILE A 79 -10.73 1.41 10.56
CA ILE A 79 -11.40 2.60 11.12
C ILE A 79 -11.81 3.58 9.98
N ALA A 80 -10.98 3.70 8.94
CA ALA A 80 -11.21 4.58 7.80
C ALA A 80 -12.42 4.20 6.91
N GLU A 81 -12.93 2.96 7.03
CA GLU A 81 -14.03 2.44 6.22
C GLU A 81 -15.42 2.90 6.69
N ALA A 82 -15.53 3.38 7.94
CA ALA A 82 -16.81 3.59 8.63
C ALA A 82 -17.61 4.86 8.23
N THR A 83 -17.07 5.79 7.43
CA THR A 83 -17.71 7.11 7.21
C THR A 83 -17.94 7.47 5.74
N GLY A 84 -18.77 6.69 5.05
CA GLY A 84 -19.66 7.24 4.00
C GLY A 84 -19.05 7.79 2.71
N LYS A 85 -17.72 7.75 2.51
CA LYS A 85 -17.06 8.08 1.23
C LYS A 85 -16.47 6.83 0.58
N LYS A 86 -17.33 5.82 0.38
CA LYS A 86 -16.99 4.55 -0.28
C LYS A 86 -16.31 4.75 -1.66
N ALA A 87 -16.66 5.81 -2.38
CA ALA A 87 -16.09 6.11 -3.70
C ALA A 87 -14.59 6.46 -3.65
N GLU A 88 -14.16 7.37 -2.78
CA GLU A 88 -12.75 7.81 -2.68
C GLU A 88 -11.80 6.70 -2.17
N TYR A 89 -12.32 5.77 -1.34
CA TYR A 89 -11.57 4.62 -0.83
C TYR A 89 -11.39 3.50 -1.85
N ILE A 90 -12.44 3.18 -2.63
CA ILE A 90 -12.32 2.25 -3.77
C ILE A 90 -11.29 2.79 -4.78
N LEU A 91 -11.22 4.11 -4.96
CA LEU A 91 -10.30 4.81 -5.89
C LEU A 91 -8.81 4.70 -5.55
N THR A 92 -8.42 4.58 -4.28
CA THR A 92 -6.98 4.70 -3.90
C THR A 92 -6.25 3.39 -3.61
N ARG A 93 -6.95 2.26 -3.40
CA ARG A 93 -6.29 0.99 -3.03
C ARG A 93 -6.89 -0.25 -3.68
N SER A 94 -8.22 -0.32 -3.79
CA SER A 94 -8.91 -1.42 -4.48
C SER A 94 -8.92 -1.24 -6.00
N LEU A 95 -8.88 0.01 -6.50
CA LEU A 95 -8.69 0.30 -7.91
C LEU A 95 -7.28 -0.04 -8.35
N ASP A 96 -6.22 0.30 -7.60
CA ASP A 96 -4.84 -0.07 -7.99
C ASP A 96 -4.69 -1.57 -8.25
N ASP A 97 -4.97 -2.44 -7.27
CA ASP A 97 -4.71 -3.87 -7.44
C ASP A 97 -5.63 -4.48 -8.53
N LYS A 98 -6.92 -4.12 -8.58
CA LYS A 98 -7.82 -4.60 -9.64
C LYS A 98 -7.47 -4.03 -11.01
N HIS A 99 -6.98 -2.81 -11.08
CA HIS A 99 -6.54 -2.14 -12.29
C HIS A 99 -5.28 -2.79 -12.83
N TYR A 100 -4.29 -3.10 -11.99
CA TYR A 100 -3.11 -3.86 -12.39
C TYR A 100 -3.45 -5.30 -12.77
N GLU A 101 -4.40 -5.94 -12.08
CA GLU A 101 -4.95 -7.23 -12.50
C GLU A 101 -5.55 -7.14 -13.92
N GLN A 102 -6.42 -6.15 -14.16
CA GLN A 102 -7.06 -5.95 -15.46
C GLN A 102 -6.05 -5.62 -16.56
N LEU A 103 -5.10 -4.71 -16.30
CA LEU A 103 -4.04 -4.36 -17.24
C LEU A 103 -3.20 -5.58 -17.65
N LEU A 104 -2.88 -6.46 -16.71
CA LEU A 104 -2.15 -7.68 -17.01
C LEU A 104 -3.00 -8.66 -17.82
N LEU A 105 -4.30 -8.79 -17.51
CA LEU A 105 -5.21 -9.63 -18.30
C LEU A 105 -5.39 -9.08 -19.72
N ASP A 106 -5.51 -7.77 -19.89
CA ASP A 106 -5.61 -7.12 -21.20
C ASP A 106 -4.33 -7.31 -22.01
N TYR A 107 -3.16 -7.20 -21.36
CA TYR A 107 -1.87 -7.52 -21.96
C TYR A 107 -1.84 -8.98 -22.44
N LEU A 108 -2.20 -9.93 -21.58
CA LEU A 108 -2.23 -11.35 -21.94
C LEU A 108 -3.29 -11.67 -22.99
N ASN A 109 -4.41 -10.96 -23.02
CA ASN A 109 -5.43 -11.10 -24.06
C ASN A 109 -4.93 -10.60 -25.43
N LYS A 110 -4.14 -9.51 -25.43
CA LYS A 110 -3.61 -8.92 -26.66
C LYS A 110 -2.38 -9.64 -27.22
N PHE A 111 -1.49 -10.12 -26.34
CA PHE A 111 -0.20 -10.73 -26.72
C PHE A 111 -0.15 -12.25 -26.53
N GLY A 112 -1.17 -12.85 -25.90
CA GLY A 112 -1.32 -14.30 -25.69
C GLY A 112 -0.45 -14.89 -24.58
N ARG A 113 0.78 -14.38 -24.40
CA ARG A 113 1.75 -14.83 -23.40
C ARG A 113 2.58 -13.67 -22.86
N ALA A 114 3.05 -13.79 -21.62
CA ALA A 114 4.00 -12.87 -21.02
C ALA A 114 5.06 -13.61 -20.20
N SER A 115 6.33 -13.29 -20.40
CA SER A 115 7.39 -13.76 -19.51
C SER A 115 7.36 -12.96 -18.20
N ARG A 116 8.02 -13.46 -17.14
CA ARG A 116 8.17 -12.69 -15.90
C ARG A 116 8.82 -11.31 -16.15
N HIS A 117 9.80 -11.25 -17.06
CA HIS A 117 10.48 -10.02 -17.39
C HIS A 117 9.54 -9.01 -18.05
N ASP A 118 8.73 -9.45 -19.00
CA ASP A 118 7.77 -8.56 -19.70
C ASP A 118 6.74 -7.98 -18.73
N VAL A 119 6.24 -8.81 -17.81
CA VAL A 119 5.31 -8.37 -16.75
C VAL A 119 5.97 -7.36 -15.82
N ASP A 120 7.23 -7.61 -15.42
CA ASP A 120 7.96 -6.69 -14.57
C ASP A 120 8.17 -5.35 -15.28
N VAL A 121 8.66 -5.33 -16.52
CA VAL A 121 8.86 -4.09 -17.30
C VAL A 121 7.55 -3.34 -17.50
N PHE A 122 6.48 -4.04 -17.87
CA PHE A 122 5.17 -3.42 -18.14
C PHE A 122 4.55 -2.79 -16.87
N LEU A 123 4.56 -3.53 -15.75
CA LEU A 123 3.97 -3.06 -14.50
C LEU A 123 4.87 -2.07 -13.75
N MET A 124 6.20 -2.17 -13.85
CA MET A 124 7.13 -1.23 -13.21
C MET A 124 6.98 0.21 -13.70
N VAL A 125 6.69 0.40 -15.00
CA VAL A 125 6.42 1.73 -15.59
C VAL A 125 5.09 2.32 -15.06
N LYS A 126 4.15 1.46 -14.64
CA LYS A 126 2.82 1.86 -14.16
C LYS A 126 2.71 1.91 -12.64
N LEU A 127 3.59 1.23 -11.92
CA LEU A 127 3.80 1.36 -10.48
C LEU A 127 4.67 2.61 -10.28
N GLY A 128 4.04 3.72 -9.89
CA GLY A 128 4.72 5.01 -9.74
C GLY A 128 5.95 4.98 -8.83
N ASP A 129 6.69 6.09 -8.80
CA ASP A 129 8.01 6.20 -8.14
C ASP A 129 7.98 6.19 -6.60
N ALA A 130 6.80 6.05 -6.00
CA ALA A 130 6.63 5.99 -4.55
C ALA A 130 7.07 4.65 -3.90
N LEU A 131 7.41 3.65 -4.71
CA LEU A 131 7.81 2.31 -4.27
C LEU A 131 9.24 2.01 -4.74
N ASP A 132 10.03 1.39 -3.86
CA ASP A 132 11.37 0.93 -4.21
C ASP A 132 11.28 -0.28 -5.16
N GLU A 133 12.31 -0.50 -5.97
CA GLU A 133 12.38 -1.60 -6.95
C GLU A 133 12.03 -2.98 -6.35
N GLU A 134 12.50 -3.26 -5.14
CA GLU A 134 12.21 -4.51 -4.44
C GLU A 134 10.73 -4.61 -4.02
N GLN A 135 10.13 -3.51 -3.59
CA GLN A 135 8.71 -3.44 -3.23
C GLN A 135 7.83 -3.60 -4.46
N LYS A 136 8.21 -3.00 -5.60
CA LYS A 136 7.53 -3.18 -6.89
C LYS A 136 7.56 -4.66 -7.32
N LYS A 137 8.74 -5.30 -7.28
CA LYS A 137 8.89 -6.73 -7.62
C LYS A 137 8.04 -7.65 -6.74
N ASN A 138 8.02 -7.40 -5.43
CA ASN A 138 7.21 -8.15 -4.47
C ASN A 138 5.70 -7.98 -4.73
N ARG A 139 5.26 -6.76 -5.06
CA ARG A 139 3.86 -6.50 -5.41
C ARG A 139 3.45 -7.24 -6.69
N ILE A 140 4.30 -7.26 -7.70
CA ILE A 140 4.06 -8.00 -8.95
C ILE A 140 4.04 -9.52 -8.69
N ALA A 141 4.93 -10.04 -7.83
CA ALA A 141 4.91 -11.46 -7.45
C ALA A 141 3.61 -11.85 -6.73
N ASN A 142 3.12 -11.00 -5.83
CA ASN A 142 1.85 -11.20 -5.14
C ASN A 142 0.67 -11.14 -6.13
N LEU A 143 0.69 -10.21 -7.08
CA LEU A 143 -0.32 -10.08 -8.14
C LEU A 143 -0.44 -11.36 -8.98
N LEU A 144 0.69 -11.86 -9.50
CA LEU A 144 0.73 -13.10 -10.29
C LEU A 144 0.24 -14.30 -9.48
N THR A 145 0.68 -14.40 -8.22
CA THR A 145 0.25 -15.48 -7.32
C THR A 145 -1.26 -15.44 -7.11
N LYS A 146 -1.82 -14.25 -6.90
CA LYS A 146 -3.26 -14.04 -6.73
C LYS A 146 -4.03 -14.43 -7.99
N LEU A 147 -3.61 -13.95 -9.16
CA LEU A 147 -4.25 -14.27 -10.45
C LEU A 147 -4.21 -15.77 -10.75
N ARG A 148 -3.08 -16.42 -10.49
CA ARG A 148 -2.93 -17.88 -10.62
C ARG A 148 -3.85 -18.63 -9.66
N ARG A 149 -3.92 -18.22 -8.39
CA ARG A 149 -4.82 -18.85 -7.39
C ARG A 149 -6.30 -18.64 -7.72
N SER A 150 -6.64 -17.52 -8.34
CA SER A 150 -7.99 -17.25 -8.82
C SER A 150 -8.33 -17.96 -10.14
N GLY A 151 -7.40 -18.71 -10.73
CA GLY A 151 -7.62 -19.45 -11.97
C GLY A 151 -7.73 -18.57 -13.22
N LYS A 152 -7.29 -17.30 -13.18
CA LYS A 152 -7.35 -16.40 -14.35
C LYS A 152 -6.14 -16.53 -15.28
N ILE A 153 -4.99 -16.93 -14.73
CA ILE A 153 -3.76 -17.16 -15.48
C ILE A 153 -3.16 -18.50 -15.10
N ARG A 154 -2.45 -19.13 -16.03
CA ARG A 154 -1.67 -20.34 -15.79
C ARG A 154 -0.24 -20.15 -16.28
N ASN A 155 0.69 -20.89 -15.68
CA ASN A 155 2.06 -20.95 -16.17
C ASN A 155 2.13 -22.04 -17.25
N SER A 156 2.42 -21.67 -18.50
CA SER A 156 2.70 -22.57 -19.62
C SER A 156 4.18 -22.92 -19.75
N GLY A 157 5.06 -22.21 -19.04
CA GLY A 157 6.51 -22.40 -19.05
C GLY A 157 7.02 -23.29 -17.91
N SER A 158 8.34 -23.34 -17.78
CA SER A 158 9.00 -24.10 -16.71
C SER A 158 9.00 -23.33 -15.39
N ARG A 159 9.29 -24.01 -14.25
CA ARG A 159 9.47 -23.31 -12.96
C ARG A 159 10.62 -22.29 -12.98
N LYS A 160 11.65 -22.52 -13.81
CA LYS A 160 12.82 -21.62 -13.93
C LYS A 160 12.56 -20.45 -14.88
N VAL A 161 11.72 -20.67 -15.89
CA VAL A 161 11.35 -19.67 -16.90
C VAL A 161 9.83 -19.68 -17.02
N PRO A 162 9.13 -18.96 -16.13
CA PRO A 162 7.68 -18.94 -16.14
C PRO A 162 7.17 -18.11 -17.32
N GLU A 163 6.23 -18.69 -18.06
CA GLU A 163 5.46 -18.01 -19.10
C GLU A 163 3.99 -18.00 -18.67
N TRP A 164 3.43 -16.81 -18.51
CA TRP A 164 2.05 -16.64 -18.09
C TRP A 164 1.17 -16.54 -19.32
N VAL A 165 0.10 -17.35 -19.34
CA VAL A 165 -0.96 -17.31 -20.34
C VAL A 165 -2.29 -17.22 -19.62
N LEU A 166 -3.32 -16.71 -20.31
CA LEU A 166 -4.68 -16.78 -19.78
C LEU A 166 -5.05 -18.25 -19.54
N ALA A 167 -5.64 -18.52 -18.39
CA ALA A 167 -6.34 -19.78 -18.22
C ALA A 167 -7.60 -19.65 -19.07
N GLU A 168 -7.71 -20.43 -20.14
CA GLU A 168 -8.95 -20.54 -20.88
C GLU A 168 -10.06 -20.86 -19.88
N LYS A 169 -11.19 -20.13 -19.96
CA LYS A 169 -12.42 -20.68 -19.41
C LYS A 169 -12.60 -22.01 -20.13
N ASP A 170 -12.54 -23.12 -19.39
CA ASP A 170 -13.10 -24.36 -19.89
C ASP A 170 -14.49 -24.01 -20.42
N ALA A 171 -14.61 -24.00 -21.74
CA ALA A 171 -15.87 -23.89 -22.42
C ALA A 171 -16.61 -25.18 -22.09
N GLU A 172 -17.74 -25.01 -21.41
CA GLU A 172 -18.75 -26.03 -21.19
C GLU A 172 -19.15 -26.71 -22.51
#